data_AF-A0A3L9HG25-F1
#
_entry.id   AF-A0A3L9HG25-F1
#
_cell.length_a   1.000
_cell.length_b   1.000
_cell.length_c   1.000
_cell.angle_alpha   90.00
_cell.angle_beta   90.00
_cell.angle_gamma   90.00
#
_symmetry.space_group_name_H-M   'P 1'
#
loop_
_entity.id
_entity.type
_entity.pdbx_description
1 polymer ?
#
loop_
_entity_poly.entity_id
_entity_poly.type
_entity_poly.pdbx_seq_one_letter_code
_entity_poly.pdbx_strand_id
1 'polypeptide(L)'
;FWDPVENASFMPWLVGTALMHSLAVTEQRASFKAWTLLLAISAFSLCLLGTFLVRSGVLVSVHAFASDPARGMFILAFMVLVIGGSLLLFAARGHKVRSRVNNALWSRESLLLANNVLLVAAMLVVLLGTLLPLVHKQLGLGSISIGEPFFNTMFTWLMVPFALLLGVGPLVRWGRDRPRKIRNLLIIAFISTLVLSLLLPWLFESKVVAMTVLGLAMACWIAVLAIAEAALRISRGTKTTFSYWGMVAAHLGLAVTIVGIAFSQNYSVERDVRMKSGDSVDIHEYRFTFRDV
;
A
#
# COMPACT_ATOMS: atom_id res chain seq x y z
N PHE A 1 7.29 8.74 -9.43
CA PHE A 1 7.01 10.00 -8.70
C PHE A 1 6.53 9.70 -7.28
N TRP A 2 7.10 10.38 -6.27
CA TRP A 2 6.69 10.29 -4.86
C TRP A 2 6.61 11.71 -4.29
N ASP A 3 5.41 12.30 -4.28
CA ASP A 3 5.21 13.65 -3.76
C ASP A 3 4.81 13.65 -2.27
N PRO A 4 5.33 14.58 -1.44
CA PRO A 4 5.00 14.64 -0.02
C PRO A 4 3.50 14.76 0.31
N VAL A 5 2.70 15.44 -0.51
CA VAL A 5 1.25 15.59 -0.32
C VAL A 5 0.53 14.29 -0.67
N GLU A 6 0.91 13.63 -1.76
CA GLU A 6 0.38 12.31 -2.13
C GLU A 6 0.75 11.26 -1.05
N ASN A 7 1.98 11.27 -0.58
CA ASN A 7 2.46 10.42 0.52
C ASN A 7 1.64 10.62 1.80
N ALA A 8 1.36 11.88 2.14
CA ALA A 8 0.53 12.24 3.27
C ALA A 8 -0.89 11.63 3.17
N SER A 9 -1.44 11.61 1.96
CA SER A 9 -2.75 11.00 1.70
C SER A 9 -2.70 9.46 1.70
N PHE A 10 -1.56 8.86 1.33
CA PHE A 10 -1.41 7.40 1.19
C PHE A 10 -1.25 6.67 2.53
N MET A 11 -0.58 7.29 3.52
CA MET A 11 -0.33 6.67 4.82
C MET A 11 -1.61 6.19 5.54
N PRO A 12 -2.71 6.97 5.63
CA PRO A 12 -3.97 6.50 6.19
C PRO A 12 -4.56 5.29 5.46
N TRP A 13 -4.42 5.19 4.13
CA TRP A 13 -4.94 4.06 3.36
C TRP A 13 -4.23 2.75 3.69
N LEU A 14 -2.91 2.79 3.90
CA LEU A 14 -2.13 1.62 4.31
C LEU A 14 -2.58 1.08 5.68
N VAL A 15 -2.70 1.97 6.67
CA VAL A 15 -3.15 1.59 8.02
C VAL A 15 -4.64 1.26 8.06
N GLY A 16 -5.46 1.96 7.27
CA GLY A 16 -6.89 1.67 7.12
C GLY A 16 -7.14 0.29 6.50
N THR A 17 -6.34 -0.09 5.51
CA THR A 17 -6.38 -1.45 4.94
C THR A 17 -5.99 -2.48 6.00
N ALA A 18 -4.94 -2.22 6.78
CA ALA A 18 -4.55 -3.10 7.88
C ALA A 18 -5.67 -3.21 8.95
N LEU A 19 -6.34 -2.09 9.24
CA LEU A 19 -7.48 -2.04 10.17
C LEU A 19 -8.63 -2.91 9.69
N MET A 20 -9.01 -2.83 8.41
CA MET A 20 -10.09 -3.64 7.84
C MET A 20 -9.81 -5.14 7.97
N HIS A 21 -8.57 -5.57 7.72
CA HIS A 21 -8.16 -6.96 7.91
C HIS A 21 -8.13 -7.35 9.38
N SER A 22 -7.68 -6.46 10.27
CA SER A 22 -7.67 -6.70 11.72
C SER A 22 -9.09 -6.83 12.29
N LEU A 23 -10.03 -6.00 11.82
CA LEU A 23 -11.46 -6.09 12.18
C LEU A 23 -12.05 -7.44 11.80
N ALA A 24 -11.74 -7.96 10.60
CA ALA A 24 -12.19 -9.28 10.18
C ALA A 24 -11.69 -10.40 11.12
N VAL A 25 -10.45 -10.31 11.62
CA VAL A 25 -9.94 -11.26 12.63
C VAL A 25 -10.64 -11.08 13.97
N THR A 26 -10.85 -9.82 14.40
CA THR A 26 -11.54 -9.52 15.66
C THR A 26 -12.97 -10.03 15.67
N GLU A 27 -13.71 -9.87 14.57
CA GLU A 27 -15.09 -10.36 14.43
C GLU A 27 -15.14 -11.88 14.44
N GLN A 28 -14.27 -12.55 13.68
CA GLN A 28 -14.32 -14.00 13.50
C GLN A 28 -13.73 -14.79 14.67
N ARG A 29 -12.76 -14.21 15.40
CA ARG A 29 -11.96 -14.94 16.41
C ARG A 29 -11.91 -14.28 17.78
N ALA A 30 -12.56 -13.12 17.95
CA ALA A 30 -12.46 -12.30 19.17
C ALA A 30 -11.02 -11.98 19.60
N SER A 31 -10.06 -12.04 18.66
CA SER A 31 -8.64 -11.78 18.87
C SER A 31 -8.22 -10.41 18.31
N PHE A 32 -7.00 -9.98 18.61
CA PHE A 32 -6.39 -8.72 18.14
C PHE A 32 -7.12 -7.43 18.53
N LYS A 33 -8.04 -7.45 19.51
CA LYS A 33 -8.84 -6.26 19.87
C LYS A 33 -7.99 -5.02 20.16
N ALA A 34 -6.90 -5.16 20.92
CA ALA A 34 -5.99 -4.06 21.22
C ALA A 34 -5.23 -3.56 19.98
N TRP A 35 -4.82 -4.47 19.09
CA TRP A 35 -4.14 -4.12 17.83
C TRP A 35 -5.08 -3.40 16.87
N THR A 36 -6.31 -3.90 16.72
CA THR A 36 -7.38 -3.26 15.93
C THR A 36 -7.66 -1.84 16.45
N LEU A 37 -7.74 -1.65 17.76
CA LEU A 37 -7.95 -0.32 18.36
C LEU A 37 -6.76 0.62 18.08
N LEU A 38 -5.53 0.12 18.20
CA LEU A 38 -4.33 0.91 17.88
C LEU A 38 -4.31 1.32 16.40
N LEU A 39 -4.61 0.40 15.47
CA LEU A 39 -4.72 0.70 14.05
C LEU A 39 -5.81 1.75 13.75
N ALA A 40 -6.94 1.71 14.46
CA ALA A 40 -7.99 2.71 14.31
C ALA A 40 -7.53 4.10 14.76
N ILE A 41 -6.87 4.18 15.92
CA ILE A 41 -6.27 5.43 16.42
C ILE A 41 -5.22 5.94 15.43
N SER A 42 -4.33 5.06 14.96
CA SER A 42 -3.27 5.41 14.01
C SER A 42 -3.82 5.87 12.66
N ALA A 43 -4.82 5.20 12.09
CA ALA A 43 -5.42 5.60 10.81
C ALA A 43 -6.01 7.02 10.90
N PHE A 44 -6.77 7.31 11.97
CA PHE A 44 -7.33 8.64 12.19
C PHE A 44 -6.25 9.70 12.45
N SER A 45 -5.24 9.33 13.25
CA SER A 45 -4.08 10.17 13.54
C SER A 45 -3.31 10.55 12.27
N LEU A 46 -3.13 9.61 11.34
CA LEU A 46 -2.49 9.85 10.05
C LEU A 46 -3.34 10.76 9.15
N CYS A 47 -4.67 10.68 9.21
CA CYS A 47 -5.53 11.65 8.50
C CYS A 47 -5.33 13.09 9.02
N LEU A 48 -5.23 13.25 10.35
CA LEU A 48 -4.96 14.55 10.97
C LEU A 48 -3.55 15.05 10.63
N LEU A 49 -2.55 14.17 10.69
CA LEU A 49 -1.19 14.48 10.28
C LEU A 49 -1.14 14.91 8.82
N GLY A 50 -1.79 14.19 7.91
CA GLY A 50 -1.85 14.57 6.50
C GLY A 50 -2.52 15.93 6.31
N THR A 51 -3.60 16.21 7.03
CA THR A 51 -4.26 17.52 7.02
C THR A 51 -3.31 18.62 7.48
N PHE A 52 -2.58 18.40 8.57
CA PHE A 52 -1.57 19.33 9.07
C PHE A 52 -0.47 19.57 8.03
N LEU A 53 0.10 18.51 7.46
CA LEU A 53 1.21 18.59 6.52
C LEU A 53 0.87 19.41 5.26
N VAL A 54 -0.34 19.24 4.73
CA VAL A 54 -0.79 19.89 3.49
C VAL A 54 -1.31 21.31 3.72
N ARG A 55 -1.77 21.65 4.92
CA ARG A 55 -2.40 22.97 5.22
C ARG A 55 -1.53 23.93 6.03
N SER A 56 -0.49 23.44 6.70
CA SER A 56 0.38 24.27 7.54
C SER A 56 1.43 25.07 6.77
N GLY A 57 1.65 24.78 5.48
CA GLY A 57 2.75 25.37 4.70
C GLY A 57 4.13 24.82 5.06
N VAL A 58 4.18 23.75 5.85
CA VAL A 58 5.43 23.13 6.32
C VAL A 58 6.09 22.27 5.22
N LEU A 59 5.30 21.71 4.31
CA LEU A 59 5.77 21.00 3.13
C LEU A 59 5.85 21.93 1.92
N VAL A 60 6.87 21.71 1.08
CA VAL A 60 6.97 22.32 -0.25
C VAL A 60 6.51 21.27 -1.26
N SER A 61 5.38 21.52 -1.93
CA SER A 61 4.82 20.65 -2.97
C SER A 61 3.94 21.46 -3.91
N VAL A 62 3.90 21.06 -5.19
CA VAL A 62 3.01 21.64 -6.21
C VAL A 62 1.53 21.33 -5.95
N HIS A 63 1.25 20.28 -5.18
CA HIS A 63 -0.10 19.87 -4.79
C HIS A 63 -0.53 20.46 -3.44
N ALA A 64 0.30 21.31 -2.83
CA ALA A 64 -0.06 21.96 -1.57
C ALA A 64 -1.15 23.04 -1.79
N PHE A 65 -2.21 22.98 -0.99
CA PHE A 65 -3.24 24.01 -1.01
C PHE A 65 -2.79 25.26 -0.24
N ALA A 66 -3.47 26.40 -0.47
CA ALA A 66 -3.19 27.69 0.18
C ALA A 66 -2.86 27.53 1.69
N SER A 67 -1.65 27.95 2.05
CA SER A 67 -1.06 27.82 3.37
C SER A 67 -1.40 29.02 4.25
N ASP A 68 -1.95 28.76 5.44
CA ASP A 68 -2.20 29.77 6.46
C ASP A 68 -1.58 29.28 7.79
N PRO A 69 -0.49 29.91 8.26
CA PRO A 69 0.19 29.50 9.50
C PRO A 69 -0.74 29.46 10.72
N ALA A 70 -1.73 30.35 10.80
CA ALA A 70 -2.68 30.37 11.91
C ALA A 70 -3.56 29.10 11.93
N ARG A 71 -4.01 28.64 10.75
CA ARG A 71 -4.74 27.38 10.60
C ARG A 71 -3.84 26.17 10.91
N GLY A 72 -2.58 26.23 10.49
CA GLY A 72 -1.58 25.21 10.82
C GLY A 72 -1.43 25.00 12.33
N MET A 73 -1.34 26.09 13.10
CA MET A 73 -1.25 26.04 14.56
C MET A 73 -2.51 25.47 15.22
N PHE A 74 -3.70 25.84 14.74
CA PHE A 74 -4.96 25.25 15.22
C PHE A 74 -4.99 23.74 14.99
N ILE A 75 -4.66 23.29 13.76
CA ILE A 75 -4.63 21.86 13.43
C ILE A 75 -3.58 21.14 14.28
N LEU A 76 -2.41 21.74 14.52
CA LEU A 76 -1.37 21.16 15.37
C LEU A 76 -1.87 20.96 16.81
N ALA A 77 -2.50 21.97 17.41
CA ALA A 77 -3.07 21.87 18.75
C ALA A 77 -4.17 20.79 18.83
N PHE A 78 -5.06 20.76 17.83
CA PHE A 78 -6.09 19.73 17.71
C PHE A 78 -5.49 18.33 17.56
N MET A 79 -4.46 18.18 16.75
CA MET A 79 -3.74 16.93 16.55
C MET A 79 -3.08 16.45 17.84
N VAL A 80 -2.38 17.33 18.58
CA VAL A 80 -1.78 16.97 19.87
C VAL A 80 -2.84 16.51 20.87
N LEU A 81 -3.97 17.21 20.95
CA LEU A 81 -5.07 16.84 21.85
C LEU A 81 -5.67 15.49 21.49
N VAL A 82 -5.99 15.26 20.22
CA VAL A 82 -6.67 14.04 19.76
C VAL A 82 -5.73 12.84 19.76
N ILE A 83 -4.53 12.96 19.18
CA ILE A 83 -3.55 11.88 19.13
C ILE A 83 -3.04 11.58 20.55
N GLY A 84 -2.61 12.61 21.28
CA GLY A 84 -2.12 12.47 22.64
C GLY A 84 -3.18 11.90 23.57
N GLY A 85 -4.41 12.43 23.51
CA GLY A 85 -5.54 11.96 24.33
C GLY A 85 -5.94 10.52 24.02
N SER A 86 -6.04 10.15 22.74
CA SER A 86 -6.39 8.78 22.34
C SER A 86 -5.31 7.75 22.71
N LEU A 87 -4.02 8.08 22.50
CA LEU A 87 -2.90 7.20 22.90
C LEU A 87 -2.76 7.10 24.42
N LEU A 88 -2.97 8.20 25.16
CA LEU A 88 -2.96 8.18 26.62
C LEU A 88 -4.11 7.32 27.16
N LEU A 89 -5.31 7.45 26.59
CA LEU A 89 -6.44 6.60 26.95
C LEU A 89 -6.17 5.13 26.64
N PHE A 90 -5.56 4.84 25.49
CA PHE A 90 -5.14 3.50 25.12
C PHE A 90 -4.08 2.94 26.08
N ALA A 91 -3.08 3.72 26.47
CA ALA A 91 -2.08 3.31 27.45
C ALA A 91 -2.71 3.03 28.83
N ALA A 92 -3.63 3.89 29.28
CA ALA A 92 -4.29 3.75 30.57
C ALA A 92 -5.28 2.57 30.62
N ARG A 93 -6.03 2.31 29.54
CA ARG A 93 -7.14 1.33 29.53
C ARG A 93 -6.94 0.12 28.61
N GLY A 94 -5.86 0.07 27.84
CA GLY A 94 -5.62 -0.97 26.83
C GLY A 94 -5.55 -2.38 27.41
N HIS A 95 -5.11 -2.53 28.66
CA HIS A 95 -5.10 -3.81 29.37
C HIS A 95 -6.48 -4.48 29.46
N LYS A 96 -7.56 -3.68 29.52
CA LYS A 96 -8.95 -4.19 29.58
C LYS A 96 -9.43 -4.82 28.27
N VAL A 97 -8.74 -4.53 27.16
CA VAL A 97 -9.10 -4.94 25.81
C VAL A 97 -8.22 -6.09 25.32
N ARG A 98 -7.40 -6.68 26.20
CA ARG A 98 -6.48 -7.76 25.85
C ARG A 98 -7.26 -9.04 25.55
N SER A 99 -7.04 -9.61 24.36
CA SER A 99 -7.53 -10.93 23.99
C SER A 99 -6.43 -11.98 24.14
N ARG A 100 -6.78 -13.22 24.50
CA ARG A 100 -5.83 -14.34 24.42
C ARG A 100 -5.47 -14.58 22.95
N VAL A 101 -4.18 -14.71 22.67
CA VAL A 101 -3.66 -15.09 21.34
C VAL A 101 -3.30 -16.57 21.41
N ASN A 102 -4.02 -17.41 20.67
CA ASN A 102 -3.72 -18.83 20.55
C ASN A 102 -3.83 -19.25 19.08
N ASN A 103 -3.02 -18.61 18.24
CA ASN A 103 -3.06 -18.80 16.79
C ASN A 103 -1.95 -19.77 16.40
N ALA A 104 -2.27 -20.77 15.58
CA ALA A 104 -1.23 -21.59 14.98
C ALA A 104 -0.42 -20.75 13.99
N LEU A 105 0.89 -21.04 13.86
CA LEU A 105 1.76 -20.37 12.89
C LEU A 105 1.17 -20.40 11.47
N TRP A 106 0.63 -21.56 11.07
CA TRP A 106 -0.06 -21.74 9.79
C TRP A 106 -1.59 -21.63 9.96
N SER A 107 -2.07 -20.40 10.02
CA SER A 107 -3.49 -20.05 10.13
C SER A 107 -3.79 -18.74 9.42
N ARG A 108 -5.05 -18.51 9.05
CA ARG A 108 -5.48 -17.26 8.41
C ARG A 108 -5.17 -16.05 9.29
N GLU A 109 -5.33 -16.17 10.60
CA GLU A 109 -5.03 -15.13 11.58
C GLU A 109 -3.56 -14.70 11.52
N SER A 110 -2.64 -15.67 11.45
CA SER A 110 -1.21 -15.41 11.40
C SER A 110 -0.79 -14.76 10.08
N LEU A 111 -1.38 -15.19 8.95
CA LEU A 111 -1.10 -14.58 7.64
C LEU A 111 -1.67 -13.15 7.55
N LEU A 112 -2.88 -12.93 8.08
CA LEU A 112 -3.47 -11.59 8.17
C LEU A 112 -2.65 -10.67 9.08
N LEU A 113 -2.15 -11.17 10.21
CA LEU A 113 -1.26 -10.42 11.08
C LEU A 113 0.06 -10.06 10.38
N ALA A 114 0.68 -11.01 9.68
CA ALA A 114 1.90 -10.77 8.92
C ALA A 114 1.70 -9.69 7.84
N ASN A 115 0.58 -9.75 7.10
CA ASN A 115 0.22 -8.69 6.14
C ASN A 115 -0.01 -7.33 6.81
N ASN A 116 -0.68 -7.30 7.97
CA ASN A 116 -0.86 -6.07 8.73
C ASN A 116 0.48 -5.46 9.14
N VAL A 117 1.44 -6.27 9.58
CA VAL A 117 2.78 -5.80 9.92
C VAL A 117 3.50 -5.22 8.69
N LEU A 118 3.38 -5.85 7.52
CA LEU A 118 3.96 -5.33 6.28
C LEU A 118 3.31 -4.00 5.84
N LEU A 119 1.99 -3.86 5.98
CA LEU A 119 1.28 -2.62 5.68
C LEU A 119 1.69 -1.48 6.64
N VAL A 120 1.83 -1.78 7.93
CA VAL A 120 2.33 -0.80 8.92
C VAL A 120 3.79 -0.44 8.64
N ALA A 121 4.63 -1.42 8.28
CA ALA A 121 6.02 -1.17 7.89
C ALA A 121 6.10 -0.29 6.63
N ALA A 122 5.25 -0.53 5.62
CA ALA A 122 5.16 0.30 4.44
C ALA A 122 4.74 1.74 4.79
N MET A 123 3.75 1.89 5.67
CA MET A 123 3.37 3.22 6.17
C MET A 123 4.54 3.91 6.88
N LEU A 124 5.28 3.21 7.73
CA LEU A 124 6.45 3.77 8.41
C LEU A 124 7.54 4.21 7.43
N VAL A 125 7.78 3.48 6.35
CA VAL A 125 8.69 3.90 5.28
C VAL A 125 8.23 5.21 4.64
N VAL A 126 6.93 5.34 4.32
CA VAL A 126 6.37 6.58 3.75
C VAL A 126 6.48 7.73 4.76
N LEU A 127 6.11 7.48 6.01
CA LEU A 127 6.15 8.47 7.09
C LEU A 127 7.57 9.00 7.30
N LEU A 128 8.54 8.10 7.45
CA LEU A 128 9.94 8.47 7.65
C LEU A 128 10.50 9.19 6.43
N GLY A 129 10.26 8.66 5.22
CA GLY A 129 10.71 9.30 3.99
C GLY A 129 10.14 10.72 3.79
N THR A 130 8.91 10.94 4.27
CA THR A 130 8.23 12.25 4.15
C THR A 130 8.63 13.22 5.26
N LEU A 131 8.76 12.76 6.51
CA LEU A 131 9.02 13.62 7.66
C LEU A 131 10.50 13.87 7.93
N LEU A 132 11.41 12.96 7.55
CA LEU A 132 12.84 13.11 7.86
C LEU A 132 13.46 14.38 7.26
N PRO A 133 13.20 14.74 5.97
CA PRO A 133 13.65 16.02 5.40
C PRO A 133 13.18 17.24 6.19
N LEU A 134 11.92 17.19 6.65
CA LEU A 134 11.32 18.26 7.42
C LEU A 134 12.00 18.40 8.79
N VAL A 135 12.17 17.30 9.52
CA VAL A 135 12.83 17.30 10.83
C VAL A 135 14.27 17.83 10.71
N HIS A 136 15.01 17.38 9.71
CA HIS A 136 16.40 17.80 9.48
C HIS A 136 16.51 19.31 9.23
N LYS A 137 15.58 19.87 8.44
CA LYS A 137 15.49 21.32 8.19
C LYS A 137 15.19 22.10 9.47
N GLN A 138 14.25 21.63 10.30
CA GLN A 138 13.86 22.31 11.55
C GLN A 138 14.92 22.24 12.65
N LEU A 139 15.75 21.19 12.65
CA LEU A 139 16.89 21.06 13.56
C LEU A 139 18.12 21.88 13.13
N GLY A 140 18.06 22.60 12.01
CA GLY A 140 19.17 23.39 11.49
C GLY A 140 20.32 22.54 10.91
N LEU A 141 20.09 21.24 10.66
CA LEU A 141 21.09 20.33 10.10
C LEU A 141 21.26 20.49 8.57
N GLY A 142 20.41 21.30 7.94
CA GLY A 142 20.39 21.57 6.50
C GLY A 142 19.16 20.96 5.80
N SER A 143 19.09 21.07 4.48
CA SER A 143 18.02 20.46 3.68
C SER A 143 18.52 19.16 3.06
N ILE A 144 17.91 18.04 3.44
CA ILE A 144 18.05 16.76 2.73
C ILE A 144 16.81 16.54 1.86
N SER A 145 16.96 15.75 0.80
CA SER A 145 15.83 15.31 -0.02
C SER A 145 15.89 13.79 -0.15
N ILE A 146 14.75 13.13 0.07
CA ILE A 146 14.62 11.69 -0.12
C ILE A 146 13.89 11.48 -1.44
N GLY A 147 14.63 11.02 -2.43
CA GLY A 147 14.11 10.79 -3.77
C GLY A 147 13.40 9.46 -3.95
N GLU A 148 12.76 9.31 -5.09
CA GLU A 148 12.07 8.11 -5.55
C GLU A 148 12.86 6.78 -5.39
N PRO A 149 14.19 6.70 -5.64
CA PRO A 149 14.93 5.45 -5.50
C PRO A 149 14.83 4.82 -4.11
N PHE A 150 14.79 5.63 -3.05
CA PHE A 150 14.62 5.15 -1.67
C PHE A 150 13.26 4.47 -1.51
N PHE A 151 12.18 5.17 -1.90
CA PHE A 151 10.82 4.65 -1.76
C PHE A 151 10.61 3.41 -2.62
N ASN A 152 10.99 3.43 -3.89
CA ASN A 152 10.84 2.29 -4.81
C ASN A 152 11.56 1.04 -4.28
N THR A 153 12.79 1.20 -3.79
CA THR A 153 13.55 0.08 -3.23
C THR A 153 12.85 -0.50 -1.99
N MET A 154 12.55 0.35 -1.01
CA MET A 154 11.93 -0.09 0.25
C MET A 154 10.55 -0.69 0.03
N PHE A 155 9.73 -0.09 -0.85
CA PHE A 155 8.43 -0.63 -1.21
C PHE A 155 8.55 -1.96 -1.93
N THR A 156 9.51 -2.15 -2.84
CA THR A 156 9.69 -3.43 -3.51
C THR A 156 9.97 -4.55 -2.51
N TRP A 157 10.87 -4.32 -1.54
CA TRP A 157 11.17 -5.29 -0.49
C TRP A 157 9.96 -5.66 0.40
N LEU A 158 9.03 -4.73 0.60
CA LEU A 158 7.83 -4.94 1.42
C LEU A 158 6.65 -5.51 0.63
N MET A 159 6.46 -5.06 -0.61
CA MET A 159 5.32 -5.40 -1.44
C MET A 159 5.40 -6.82 -2.01
N VAL A 160 6.61 -7.33 -2.28
CA VAL A 160 6.80 -8.72 -2.73
C VAL A 160 6.29 -9.74 -1.69
N PRO A 161 6.77 -9.75 -0.43
CA PRO A 161 6.24 -10.68 0.57
C PRO A 161 4.77 -10.39 0.90
N PHE A 162 4.33 -9.14 0.85
CA PHE A 162 2.92 -8.77 1.04
C PHE A 162 2.02 -9.39 -0.03
N ALA A 163 2.37 -9.27 -1.31
CA ALA A 163 1.61 -9.85 -2.42
C ALA A 163 1.52 -11.38 -2.30
N LEU A 164 2.64 -12.03 -1.93
CA LEU A 164 2.67 -13.47 -1.69
C LEU A 164 1.67 -13.91 -0.62
N LEU A 165 1.72 -13.26 0.55
CA LEU A 165 0.83 -13.53 1.68
C LEU A 165 -0.63 -13.17 1.37
N LEU A 166 -0.87 -12.08 0.64
CA LEU A 166 -2.20 -11.62 0.23
C LEU A 166 -2.89 -12.65 -0.67
N GLY A 167 -2.17 -13.24 -1.63
CA GLY A 167 -2.73 -14.29 -2.48
C GLY A 167 -3.04 -15.59 -1.70
N VAL A 168 -2.18 -15.98 -0.76
CA VAL A 168 -2.33 -17.23 0.00
C VAL A 168 -3.36 -17.13 1.13
N GLY A 169 -3.47 -15.96 1.77
CA GLY A 169 -4.28 -15.73 2.98
C GLY A 169 -5.73 -16.24 2.87
N PRO A 170 -6.50 -15.86 1.83
CA PRO A 170 -7.89 -16.31 1.65
C PRO A 170 -8.05 -17.83 1.52
N LEU A 171 -7.04 -18.55 1.05
CA LEU A 171 -7.07 -20.00 0.86
C LEU A 171 -6.84 -20.78 2.16
N VAL A 172 -6.16 -20.18 3.14
CA VAL A 172 -5.85 -20.80 4.44
C VAL A 172 -7.03 -20.69 5.39
N ARG A 173 -7.32 -21.74 6.17
CA ARG A 173 -8.42 -21.76 7.14
C ARG A 173 -8.10 -21.02 8.45
N TRP A 174 -9.14 -20.57 9.14
CA TRP A 174 -9.05 -20.03 10.49
C TRP A 174 -8.56 -21.09 11.51
N GLY A 175 -7.75 -20.68 12.48
CA GLY A 175 -7.26 -21.48 13.59
C GLY A 175 -6.04 -22.34 13.27
N ARG A 176 -6.19 -23.34 12.40
CA ARG A 176 -5.08 -24.20 11.94
C ARG A 176 -5.44 -24.85 10.61
N ASP A 177 -4.51 -24.79 9.65
CA ASP A 177 -4.64 -25.50 8.38
C ASP A 177 -3.47 -26.45 8.12
N ARG A 178 -3.61 -27.31 7.11
CA ARG A 178 -2.54 -28.20 6.63
C ARG A 178 -2.09 -27.75 5.24
N PRO A 179 -0.84 -27.26 5.07
CA PRO A 179 -0.33 -26.74 3.80
C PRO A 179 -0.48 -27.70 2.61
N ARG A 180 -0.41 -29.01 2.88
CA ARG A 180 -0.48 -30.06 1.86
C ARG A 180 -1.80 -30.04 1.04
N LYS A 181 -2.89 -29.48 1.58
CA LYS A 181 -4.20 -29.43 0.90
C LYS A 181 -4.25 -28.42 -0.25
N ILE A 182 -3.48 -27.34 -0.17
CA ILE A 182 -3.47 -26.27 -1.18
C ILE A 182 -2.23 -26.32 -2.08
N ARG A 183 -1.29 -27.24 -1.81
CA ARG A 183 0.00 -27.35 -2.51
C ARG A 183 -0.14 -27.39 -4.03
N ASN A 184 -0.99 -28.27 -4.57
CA ASN A 184 -1.12 -28.41 -6.02
C ASN A 184 -1.69 -27.14 -6.65
N LEU A 185 -2.65 -26.48 -5.99
CA LEU A 185 -3.20 -25.20 -6.43
C LEU A 185 -2.12 -24.11 -6.42
N LEU A 186 -1.29 -24.04 -5.37
CA LEU A 186 -0.19 -23.08 -5.30
C LEU A 186 0.88 -23.32 -6.37
N ILE A 187 1.18 -24.58 -6.71
CA ILE A 187 2.12 -24.90 -7.80
C ILE A 187 1.55 -24.44 -9.14
N ILE A 188 0.28 -24.73 -9.42
CA ILE A 188 -0.39 -24.30 -10.66
C ILE A 188 -0.41 -22.78 -10.73
N ALA A 189 -0.77 -22.10 -9.63
CA ALA A 189 -0.75 -20.66 -9.54
C ALA A 189 0.65 -20.10 -9.81
N PHE A 190 1.68 -20.64 -9.16
CA PHE A 190 3.07 -20.22 -9.35
C PHE A 190 3.53 -20.34 -10.81
N ILE A 191 3.27 -21.48 -11.46
CA ILE A 191 3.61 -21.69 -12.86
C ILE A 191 2.83 -20.72 -13.75
N SER A 192 1.52 -20.58 -13.53
CA SER A 192 0.70 -19.65 -14.32
C SER A 192 1.16 -18.20 -14.16
N THR A 193 1.52 -17.79 -12.94
CA THR A 193 2.07 -16.46 -12.66
C THR A 193 3.38 -16.24 -13.40
N LEU A 194 4.30 -17.20 -13.36
CA LEU A 194 5.60 -17.09 -14.02
C LEU A 194 5.46 -17.02 -15.55
N VAL A 195 4.56 -17.82 -16.12
CA VAL A 195 4.29 -17.79 -17.56
C VAL A 195 3.65 -16.46 -17.96
N LEU A 196 2.60 -16.03 -17.25
CA LEU A 196 1.89 -14.77 -17.58
C LEU A 196 2.78 -13.54 -17.39
N SER A 197 3.61 -13.50 -16.35
CA SER A 197 4.47 -12.34 -16.08
C SER A 197 5.57 -12.12 -17.11
N LEU A 198 6.00 -13.19 -17.79
CA LEU A 198 6.98 -13.13 -18.88
C LEU A 198 6.31 -12.97 -20.24
N LEU A 199 5.19 -13.66 -20.47
CA LEU A 199 4.50 -13.68 -21.76
C LEU A 199 3.87 -12.32 -22.09
N LEU A 200 3.25 -11.65 -21.11
CA LEU A 200 2.55 -10.39 -21.36
C LEU A 200 3.49 -9.27 -21.84
N PRO A 201 4.61 -8.95 -21.17
CA PRO A 201 5.55 -7.95 -21.67
C PRO A 201 6.15 -8.34 -23.02
N TRP A 202 6.40 -9.63 -23.24
CA TRP A 202 6.93 -10.12 -24.51
C TRP A 202 5.96 -9.94 -25.68
N LEU A 203 4.64 -10.04 -25.45
CA LEU A 203 3.62 -9.85 -26.48
C LEU A 203 3.30 -8.37 -26.76
N PHE A 204 3.29 -7.53 -25.72
CA PHE A 204 2.80 -6.16 -25.82
C PHE A 204 3.90 -5.11 -25.99
N GLU A 205 5.14 -5.42 -25.61
CA GLU A 205 6.23 -4.45 -25.56
C GLU A 205 7.47 -4.92 -26.31
N SER A 206 8.23 -3.95 -26.85
CA SER A 206 9.46 -4.22 -27.60
C SER A 206 10.61 -4.72 -26.74
N LYS A 207 10.55 -4.49 -25.42
CA LYS A 207 11.59 -4.86 -24.45
C LYS A 207 10.95 -5.39 -23.19
N VAL A 208 11.50 -6.48 -22.65
CA VAL A 208 11.06 -7.04 -21.37
C VAL A 208 11.88 -6.43 -20.24
N VAL A 209 11.25 -5.60 -19.41
CA VAL A 209 11.88 -4.99 -18.23
C VAL A 209 11.63 -5.85 -16.99
N ALA A 210 12.70 -6.16 -16.23
CA ALA A 210 12.62 -7.05 -15.06
C ALA A 210 11.64 -6.55 -13.99
N MET A 211 11.58 -5.23 -13.75
CA MET A 211 10.64 -4.63 -12.79
C MET A 211 9.18 -4.78 -13.23
N THR A 212 8.89 -4.71 -14.54
CA THR A 212 7.56 -5.01 -15.08
C THR A 212 7.20 -6.48 -14.84
N VAL A 213 8.12 -7.40 -15.10
CA VAL A 213 7.90 -8.84 -14.86
C VAL A 213 7.62 -9.09 -13.38
N LEU A 214 8.34 -8.44 -12.47
CA LEU A 214 8.10 -8.56 -11.03
C LEU A 214 6.73 -8.01 -10.63
N GLY A 215 6.36 -6.82 -11.15
CA GLY A 215 5.03 -6.23 -10.93
C GLY A 215 3.90 -7.14 -11.43
N LEU A 216 4.03 -7.67 -12.64
CA LEU A 216 3.08 -8.64 -13.19
C LEU A 216 3.05 -9.95 -12.41
N ALA A 217 4.19 -10.44 -11.93
CA ALA A 217 4.22 -11.63 -11.09
C ALA A 217 3.38 -11.42 -9.83
N MET A 218 3.50 -10.27 -9.16
CA MET A 218 2.66 -9.94 -8.01
C MET A 218 1.17 -9.83 -8.40
N ALA A 219 0.85 -9.11 -9.47
CA ALA A 219 -0.53 -8.93 -9.91
C ALA A 219 -1.21 -10.25 -10.32
N CYS A 220 -0.53 -11.05 -11.16
CA CYS A 220 -1.03 -12.36 -11.59
C CYS A 220 -1.16 -13.32 -10.41
N TRP A 221 -0.21 -13.33 -9.46
CA TRP A 221 -0.31 -14.13 -8.25
C TRP A 221 -1.59 -13.82 -7.46
N ILE A 222 -1.86 -12.54 -7.22
CA ILE A 222 -3.05 -12.07 -6.51
C ILE A 222 -4.32 -12.45 -7.28
N ALA A 223 -4.35 -12.15 -8.59
CA ALA A 223 -5.52 -12.38 -9.42
C ALA A 223 -5.86 -13.87 -9.57
N VAL A 224 -4.87 -14.71 -9.89
CA VAL A 224 -5.07 -16.16 -10.06
C VAL A 224 -5.55 -16.79 -8.76
N LEU A 225 -4.96 -16.44 -7.61
CA LEU A 225 -5.37 -17.03 -6.34
C LEU A 225 -6.73 -16.52 -5.85
N ALA A 226 -7.06 -15.24 -6.08
CA ALA A 226 -8.39 -14.71 -5.79
C ALA A 226 -9.47 -15.41 -6.63
N ILE A 227 -9.24 -15.60 -7.93
CA ILE A 227 -10.15 -16.31 -8.83
C ILE A 227 -10.25 -17.79 -8.44
N ALA A 228 -9.12 -18.45 -8.14
CA ALA A 228 -9.10 -19.85 -7.73
C ALA A 228 -9.84 -20.08 -6.40
N GLU A 229 -9.70 -19.16 -5.44
CA GLU A 229 -10.46 -19.20 -4.18
C GLU A 229 -11.96 -19.06 -4.44
N ALA A 230 -12.37 -18.11 -5.28
CA ALA A 230 -13.77 -17.92 -5.65
C ALA A 230 -14.36 -19.13 -6.39
N ALA A 231 -13.65 -19.66 -7.38
CA ALA A 231 -14.06 -20.86 -8.10
C ALA A 231 -14.24 -22.06 -7.15
N LEU A 232 -13.29 -22.27 -6.23
CA LEU A 232 -13.36 -23.34 -5.24
C LEU A 232 -14.50 -23.16 -4.24
N ARG A 233 -14.82 -21.90 -3.89
CA ARG A 233 -15.90 -21.56 -2.96
C ARG A 233 -17.26 -21.84 -3.58
N ILE A 234 -17.44 -21.45 -4.85
CA ILE A 234 -18.63 -21.71 -5.65
C ILE A 234 -18.79 -23.21 -5.90
N SER A 235 -17.73 -23.92 -6.30
CA SER A 235 -17.78 -25.35 -6.60
C SER A 235 -18.14 -26.20 -5.38
N ARG A 236 -17.86 -25.72 -4.17
CA ARG A 236 -18.24 -26.37 -2.90
C ARG A 236 -19.67 -26.05 -2.45
N GLY A 237 -20.41 -25.22 -3.20
CA GLY A 237 -21.76 -24.79 -2.83
C GLY A 237 -21.80 -23.92 -1.56
N THR A 238 -20.69 -23.30 -1.18
CA THR A 238 -20.67 -22.44 0.01
C THR A 238 -21.34 -21.10 -0.25
N LYS A 239 -22.22 -20.66 0.65
CA LYS A 239 -22.95 -19.40 0.51
C LYS A 239 -21.97 -18.21 0.43
N THR A 240 -22.07 -17.45 -0.66
CA THR A 240 -21.31 -16.20 -0.85
C THR A 240 -22.13 -15.00 -0.42
N THR A 241 -21.53 -14.07 0.31
CA THR A 241 -22.15 -12.81 0.75
C THR A 241 -21.66 -11.64 -0.11
N PHE A 242 -22.35 -10.49 -0.07
CA PHE A 242 -21.85 -9.27 -0.72
C PHE A 242 -20.50 -8.81 -0.17
N SER A 243 -20.30 -8.93 1.14
CA SER A 243 -19.00 -8.64 1.78
C SER A 243 -17.86 -9.50 1.21
N TYR A 244 -18.14 -10.78 0.93
CA TYR A 244 -17.17 -11.66 0.28
C TYR A 244 -16.79 -11.18 -1.13
N TRP A 245 -17.77 -10.82 -1.96
CA TRP A 245 -17.50 -10.29 -3.30
C TRP A 245 -16.80 -8.93 -3.26
N GLY A 246 -17.11 -8.09 -2.27
CA GLY A 246 -16.37 -6.85 -2.01
C GLY A 246 -14.89 -7.10 -1.70
N MET A 247 -14.59 -8.13 -0.91
CA MET A 247 -13.20 -8.56 -0.65
C MET A 247 -12.50 -9.02 -1.95
N VAL A 248 -13.13 -9.90 -2.74
CA VAL A 248 -12.57 -10.38 -4.01
C VAL A 248 -12.32 -9.22 -4.97
N ALA A 249 -13.30 -8.32 -5.13
CA ALA A 249 -13.18 -7.14 -5.97
C ALA A 249 -12.04 -6.21 -5.51
N ALA A 250 -11.87 -6.00 -4.21
CA ALA A 250 -10.77 -5.20 -3.68
C ALA A 250 -9.39 -5.83 -3.98
N HIS A 251 -9.26 -7.15 -3.86
CA HIS A 251 -8.00 -7.85 -4.15
C HIS A 251 -7.68 -7.84 -5.64
N LEU A 252 -8.68 -8.05 -6.50
CA LEU A 252 -8.51 -7.91 -7.96
C LEU A 252 -8.21 -6.47 -8.37
N GLY A 253 -8.84 -5.48 -7.73
CA GLY A 253 -8.56 -4.07 -7.93
C GLY A 253 -7.10 -3.73 -7.61
N LEU A 254 -6.54 -4.27 -6.51
CA LEU A 254 -5.12 -4.13 -6.21
C LEU A 254 -4.23 -4.73 -7.30
N ALA A 255 -4.57 -5.91 -7.82
CA ALA A 255 -3.83 -6.52 -8.93
C ALA A 255 -3.83 -5.60 -10.16
N VAL A 256 -4.97 -5.02 -10.51
CA VAL A 256 -5.08 -4.03 -11.61
C VAL A 256 -4.20 -2.81 -11.35
N THR A 257 -4.22 -2.26 -10.14
CA THR A 257 -3.36 -1.13 -9.76
C THR A 257 -1.87 -1.47 -9.91
N ILE A 258 -1.44 -2.66 -9.49
CA ILE A 258 -0.04 -3.09 -9.63
C ILE A 258 0.36 -3.19 -11.11
N VAL A 259 -0.52 -3.71 -11.98
CA VAL A 259 -0.28 -3.72 -13.43
C VAL A 259 -0.11 -2.30 -13.96
N GLY A 260 -1.01 -1.38 -13.59
CA GLY A 260 -0.95 0.02 -13.98
C GLY A 260 0.38 0.68 -13.58
N ILE A 261 0.83 0.47 -12.34
CA ILE A 261 2.12 0.97 -11.85
C ILE A 261 3.28 0.35 -12.63
N ALA A 262 3.28 -0.98 -12.81
CA ALA A 262 4.37 -1.71 -13.46
C ALA A 262 4.57 -1.32 -14.93
N PHE A 263 3.51 -1.05 -15.67
CA PHE A 263 3.61 -0.58 -17.05
C PHE A 263 3.91 0.92 -17.13
N SER A 264 3.20 1.74 -16.34
CA SER A 264 3.40 3.19 -16.34
C SER A 264 4.84 3.56 -15.95
N GLN A 265 5.42 2.96 -14.92
CA GLN A 265 6.78 3.31 -14.48
C GLN A 265 7.88 2.86 -15.45
N ASN A 266 7.68 1.79 -16.22
CA ASN A 266 8.75 1.17 -16.99
C ASN A 266 8.68 1.44 -18.50
N TYR A 267 7.50 1.79 -19.02
CA TYR A 267 7.30 2.03 -20.46
C TYR A 267 6.82 3.44 -20.79
N SER A 268 6.52 4.28 -19.79
CA SER A 268 6.27 5.71 -20.07
C SER A 268 7.56 6.40 -20.49
N VAL A 269 7.44 7.33 -21.45
CA VAL A 269 8.53 8.21 -21.86
C VAL A 269 8.15 9.63 -21.45
N GLU A 270 8.86 10.14 -20.45
CA GLU A 270 8.76 11.51 -19.98
C GLU A 270 10.11 12.22 -20.20
N ARG A 271 10.08 13.41 -20.80
CA ARG A 271 11.27 14.21 -21.07
C ARG A 271 11.00 15.68 -20.76
N ASP A 272 11.66 16.18 -19.73
CA ASP A 272 11.75 17.61 -19.47
C ASP A 272 12.84 18.22 -20.36
N VAL A 273 12.41 19.01 -21.34
CA VAL A 273 13.29 19.65 -22.31
C VAL A 273 13.13 21.17 -22.22
N ARG A 274 14.24 21.88 -22.06
CA ARG A 274 14.24 23.33 -22.17
C ARG A 274 14.25 23.70 -23.65
N MET A 275 13.16 24.32 -24.13
CA MET A 275 12.98 24.68 -25.53
C MET A 275 12.85 26.20 -25.68
N LYS A 276 13.42 26.75 -26.76
CA LYS A 276 13.17 28.09 -27.29
C LYS A 276 12.19 28.01 -28.45
N SER A 277 11.51 29.12 -28.75
CA SER A 277 10.67 29.22 -29.95
C SER A 277 11.48 28.82 -31.19
N GLY A 278 10.95 27.87 -31.96
CA GLY A 278 11.59 27.25 -33.11
C GLY A 278 12.30 25.92 -32.82
N ASP A 279 12.55 25.55 -31.55
CA ASP A 279 13.20 24.28 -31.22
C ASP A 279 12.27 23.10 -31.50
N SER A 280 12.86 21.96 -31.88
CA SER A 280 12.16 20.69 -32.06
C SER A 280 12.75 19.59 -31.18
N VAL A 281 11.89 18.75 -30.63
CA VAL A 281 12.28 17.52 -29.92
C VAL A 281 11.55 16.33 -30.52
N ASP A 282 12.28 15.24 -30.75
CA ASP A 282 11.74 13.99 -31.25
C ASP A 282 11.46 13.04 -30.06
N ILE A 283 10.24 12.51 -30.00
CA ILE A 283 9.81 11.46 -29.06
C ILE A 283 9.19 10.34 -29.88
N HIS A 284 9.87 9.19 -29.92
CA HIS A 284 9.54 8.08 -30.82
C HIS A 284 9.40 8.55 -32.27
N GLU A 285 8.23 8.34 -32.88
CA GLU A 285 7.93 8.70 -34.28
C GLU A 285 7.38 10.13 -34.42
N TYR A 286 7.25 10.87 -33.32
CA TYR A 286 6.67 12.21 -33.30
C TYR A 286 7.75 13.28 -33.14
N ARG A 287 7.66 14.33 -33.96
CA ARG A 287 8.44 15.57 -33.82
C ARG A 287 7.56 16.65 -33.22
N PHE A 288 7.94 17.13 -32.05
CA PHE A 288 7.29 18.26 -31.39
C PHE A 288 8.10 19.52 -31.67
N THR A 289 7.46 20.57 -32.20
CA THR A 289 8.11 21.87 -32.43
C THR A 289 7.48 22.90 -31.51
N PHE A 290 8.30 23.56 -30.69
CA PHE A 290 7.84 24.62 -29.82
C PHE A 290 7.73 25.93 -30.61
N ARG A 291 6.50 26.40 -30.86
CA ARG A 291 6.26 27.57 -31.74
C ARG A 291 6.40 28.89 -31.00
N ASP A 292 5.66 29.11 -29.92
CA ASP A 292 5.70 30.32 -29.09
C ASP A 292 5.02 30.05 -27.72
N VAL A 293 5.10 30.99 -26.77
CA VAL A 293 4.42 31.00 -25.45
C VAL A 293 3.06 31.67 -25.52
#